data_AF-A0A8T6NEA5-F1
#
_entry.id   AF-A0A8T6NEA5-F1
#
_cell.length_a   1.000
_cell.length_b   1.000
_cell.length_c   1.000
_cell.angle_alpha   90.00
_cell.angle_beta   90.00
_cell.angle_gamma   90.00
#
_symmetry.space_group_name_H-M   'P 1'
#
loop_
_entity.id
_entity.type
_entity.pdbx_description
1 polymer ?
#
loop_
_entity_poly.entity_id
_entity_poly.type
_entity_poly.pdbx_seq_one_letter_code
_entity_poly.pdbx_strand_id
1 'polypeptide(L)'
;MQPKGNVDGDAAGGPFASETHIRVLDVMERRPVGKEIHALSEPGLHIVRARLNEGFSAESGDYFALESGKSGPLSPLRFQDLSGDANSALQESVAESIKVNPDPHLGFYNRANNISLKVHAFQLLPGVGSSTARSWVDIRGPNGWINLDEVSQKLDIDAVELLAERYVSEMENPGEVPCLLDLLVRVGA
;
A
#
# COMPACT_ATOMS: atom_id res chain seq x y z
N MET A 1 16.10 -42.76 20.50
CA MET A 1 15.88 -41.37 20.95
C MET A 1 15.90 -40.50 19.70
N GLN A 2 14.74 -39.99 19.28
CA GLN A 2 14.65 -39.00 18.20
C GLN A 2 14.96 -37.61 18.77
N PRO A 3 15.76 -36.77 18.10
CA PRO A 3 15.90 -35.39 18.52
C PRO A 3 14.64 -34.61 18.13
N LYS A 4 14.27 -33.76 19.08
CA LYS A 4 13.05 -32.96 19.21
C LYS A 4 12.84 -31.97 18.06
N GLY A 5 11.58 -31.62 17.87
CA GLY A 5 11.08 -30.69 16.86
C GLY A 5 11.82 -29.35 16.88
N ASN A 6 12.07 -28.87 15.66
CA ASN A 6 12.48 -27.50 15.42
C ASN A 6 11.29 -26.60 15.76
N VAL A 7 11.48 -25.73 16.73
CA VAL A 7 10.49 -24.76 17.18
C VAL A 7 10.50 -23.62 16.17
N ASP A 8 9.32 -23.27 15.66
CA ASP A 8 9.09 -22.12 14.79
C ASP A 8 9.75 -20.86 15.38
N GLY A 9 10.54 -20.19 14.55
CA GLY A 9 11.30 -19.01 14.90
C GLY A 9 11.49 -18.09 13.70
N ASP A 10 10.47 -17.93 12.86
CA ASP A 10 10.42 -16.84 11.88
C ASP A 10 9.82 -15.61 12.54
N ALA A 11 10.62 -14.97 13.40
CA ALA A 11 10.31 -13.69 14.00
C ALA A 11 11.59 -12.92 14.29
N ALA A 12 12.27 -12.45 13.24
CA ALA A 12 13.07 -11.21 13.23
C ALA A 12 13.63 -10.95 11.82
N GLY A 13 12.96 -10.12 11.01
CA GLY A 13 13.58 -9.47 9.84
C GLY A 13 13.04 -9.83 8.45
N GLY A 14 11.76 -10.23 8.31
CA GLY A 14 11.11 -10.38 7.00
C GLY A 14 10.44 -9.08 6.53
N PRO A 15 10.10 -8.95 5.22
CA PRO A 15 9.50 -7.74 4.65
C PRO A 15 8.14 -7.37 5.24
N PHE A 16 7.53 -8.28 6.01
CA PHE A 16 6.24 -8.08 6.66
C PHE A 16 6.34 -7.85 8.17
N ALA A 17 7.55 -7.62 8.71
CA ALA A 17 7.75 -7.51 10.16
C ALA A 17 7.03 -6.32 10.80
N SER A 18 6.80 -5.25 10.04
CA SER A 18 6.05 -4.06 10.48
C SER A 18 4.55 -4.13 10.18
N GLU A 19 4.09 -5.16 9.46
CA GLU A 19 2.69 -5.28 9.07
C GLU A 19 1.85 -5.67 10.29
N THR A 20 0.71 -5.01 10.44
CA THR A 20 -0.20 -5.21 11.59
C THR A 20 -1.59 -5.61 11.14
N HIS A 21 -1.99 -5.18 9.94
CA HIS A 21 -3.33 -5.41 9.41
C HIS A 21 -3.25 -5.87 7.95
N ILE A 22 -4.34 -6.45 7.48
CA ILE A 22 -4.58 -6.69 6.07
C ILE A 22 -5.98 -6.22 5.66
N ARG A 23 -6.07 -5.79 4.41
CA ARG A 23 -7.31 -5.50 3.70
C ARG A 23 -7.50 -6.53 2.60
N VAL A 24 -8.60 -7.25 2.64
CA VAL A 24 -8.90 -8.34 1.70
C VAL A 24 -9.30 -7.73 0.35
N LEU A 25 -8.63 -8.17 -0.71
CA LEU A 25 -8.94 -7.80 -2.09
C LEU A 25 -9.90 -8.81 -2.71
N ASP A 26 -9.67 -10.10 -2.44
CA ASP A 26 -10.49 -11.21 -2.97
C ASP A 26 -10.30 -12.47 -2.11
N VAL A 27 -11.29 -13.37 -2.17
CA VAL A 27 -11.29 -14.66 -1.48
C VAL A 27 -11.57 -15.77 -2.47
N MET A 28 -10.62 -16.70 -2.57
CA MET A 28 -10.63 -17.79 -3.55
C MET A 28 -10.64 -19.15 -2.87
N GLU A 29 -11.30 -20.12 -3.50
CA GLU A 29 -11.22 -21.52 -3.09
C GLU A 29 -9.86 -22.12 -3.49
N ARG A 30 -9.15 -22.69 -2.52
CA ARG A 30 -7.85 -23.33 -2.72
C ARG A 30 -8.00 -24.85 -2.81
N ARG A 31 -7.40 -25.44 -3.84
CA ARG A 31 -7.39 -26.90 -4.01
C ARG A 31 -6.29 -27.55 -3.14
N PRO A 32 -6.53 -28.73 -2.54
CA PRO A 32 -7.78 -29.50 -2.56
C PRO A 32 -8.84 -29.01 -1.55
N VAL A 33 -8.47 -28.27 -0.48
CA VAL A 33 -9.41 -27.74 0.53
C VAL A 33 -8.90 -26.43 1.13
N GLY A 34 -9.81 -25.49 1.38
CA GLY A 34 -9.58 -24.27 2.16
C GLY A 34 -9.76 -23.01 1.33
N LYS A 35 -9.70 -21.86 1.99
CA LYS A 35 -9.79 -20.55 1.33
C LYS A 35 -8.44 -19.85 1.37
N GLU A 36 -8.10 -19.19 0.27
CA GLU A 36 -6.95 -18.29 0.16
C GLU A 36 -7.48 -16.88 -0.09
N ILE A 37 -6.86 -15.90 0.54
CA ILE A 37 -7.15 -14.50 0.30
C ILE A 37 -6.01 -13.85 -0.47
N HIS A 38 -6.34 -12.99 -1.41
CA HIS A 38 -5.44 -11.95 -1.89
C HIS A 38 -5.72 -10.70 -1.06
N ALA A 39 -4.68 -10.02 -0.60
CA ALA A 39 -4.84 -8.91 0.32
C ALA A 39 -3.74 -7.85 0.12
N LEU A 40 -4.01 -6.66 0.61
CA LEU A 40 -3.05 -5.59 0.80
C LEU A 40 -2.67 -5.55 2.29
N SER A 41 -1.38 -5.62 2.59
CA SER A 41 -0.89 -5.47 3.97
C SER A 41 -0.75 -4.01 4.38
N GLU A 42 -0.94 -3.71 5.65
CA GLU A 42 -0.79 -2.38 6.23
C GLU A 42 0.16 -2.38 7.45
N PRO A 43 1.10 -1.42 7.53
CA PRO A 43 1.16 -0.19 6.75
C PRO A 43 1.93 -0.28 5.42
N GLY A 44 2.65 -1.36 5.11
CA GLY A 44 3.63 -1.38 4.01
C GLY A 44 3.05 -1.46 2.60
N LEU A 45 1.72 -1.63 2.46
CA LEU A 45 1.03 -1.74 1.19
C LEU A 45 1.66 -2.82 0.29
N HIS A 46 2.04 -3.97 0.85
CA HIS A 46 2.49 -5.12 0.06
C HIS A 46 1.29 -5.92 -0.43
N ILE A 47 1.33 -6.34 -1.70
CA ILE A 47 0.40 -7.34 -2.23
C ILE A 47 0.82 -8.70 -1.68
N VAL A 48 -0.10 -9.33 -0.95
CA VAL A 48 0.15 -10.59 -0.25
C VAL A 48 -0.97 -11.57 -0.50
N ARG A 49 -0.67 -12.84 -0.22
CA ARG A 49 -1.67 -13.89 -0.06
C ARG A 49 -1.54 -14.53 1.30
N ALA A 50 -2.65 -15.04 1.81
CA ALA A 50 -2.67 -15.83 3.03
C ALA A 50 -3.76 -16.89 2.98
N ARG A 51 -3.57 -17.99 3.70
CA ARG A 51 -4.65 -18.95 3.92
C ARG A 51 -5.61 -18.39 4.97
N LEU A 52 -6.91 -18.50 4.73
CA LEU A 52 -7.91 -18.24 5.78
C LEU A 52 -8.01 -19.46 6.70
N ASN A 53 -7.97 -19.22 8.00
CA ASN A 53 -8.05 -20.30 9.00
C ASN A 53 -9.47 -20.86 9.09
N GLU A 54 -9.58 -22.13 9.47
CA GLU A 54 -10.87 -22.82 9.54
C GLU A 54 -11.83 -22.13 10.53
N GLY A 55 -13.11 -22.04 10.17
CA GLY A 55 -14.13 -21.36 10.98
C GLY A 55 -14.22 -19.85 10.77
N PHE A 56 -13.31 -19.25 10.00
CA PHE A 56 -13.39 -17.85 9.61
C PHE A 56 -13.91 -17.69 8.16
N SER A 57 -14.57 -16.56 7.93
CA SER A 57 -14.95 -16.07 6.60
C SER A 57 -14.37 -14.68 6.40
N ALA A 58 -14.14 -14.33 5.14
CA ALA A 58 -13.76 -13.00 4.74
C ALA A 58 -14.44 -12.67 3.40
N GLU A 59 -14.61 -11.39 3.13
CA GLU A 59 -15.11 -10.84 1.88
C GLU A 59 -14.19 -9.71 1.40
N SER A 60 -14.30 -9.31 0.13
CA SER A 60 -13.55 -8.17 -0.39
C SER A 60 -13.89 -6.91 0.39
N GLY A 61 -12.87 -6.12 0.74
CA GLY A 61 -12.98 -4.94 1.60
C GLY A 61 -12.84 -5.21 3.09
N ASP A 62 -12.89 -6.46 3.55
CA ASP A 62 -12.68 -6.79 4.96
C ASP A 62 -11.32 -6.31 5.45
N TYR A 63 -11.30 -5.71 6.64
CA TYR A 63 -10.11 -5.17 7.27
C TYR A 63 -9.91 -5.81 8.66
N PHE A 64 -8.78 -6.46 8.89
CA PHE A 64 -8.51 -7.10 10.18
C PHE A 64 -7.03 -7.19 10.54
N ALA A 65 -6.78 -7.20 11.85
CA ALA A 65 -5.45 -7.35 12.43
C ALA A 65 -4.88 -8.76 12.20
N LEU A 66 -3.59 -8.87 11.90
CA LEU A 66 -2.90 -10.16 11.70
C LEU A 66 -2.93 -11.04 12.95
N GLU A 67 -2.91 -10.44 14.13
CA GLU A 67 -3.01 -11.14 15.42
C GLU A 67 -4.40 -11.70 15.72
N SER A 68 -5.42 -11.38 14.92
CA SER A 68 -6.79 -11.92 15.08
C SER A 68 -6.88 -13.43 14.89
N GLY A 69 -5.85 -14.05 14.30
CA GLY A 69 -5.83 -15.48 13.98
C GLY A 69 -6.79 -15.86 12.85
N LYS A 70 -7.36 -14.88 12.12
CA LYS A 70 -8.22 -15.14 10.96
C LYS A 70 -7.45 -15.73 9.78
N SER A 71 -6.21 -15.30 9.58
CA SER A 71 -5.34 -15.76 8.50
C SER A 71 -4.11 -16.48 9.04
N GLY A 72 -3.53 -17.35 8.22
CA GLY A 72 -2.18 -17.85 8.40
C GLY A 72 -1.10 -16.82 8.06
N PRO A 73 0.18 -17.24 8.00
CA PRO A 73 1.29 -16.36 7.64
C PRO A 73 1.12 -15.73 6.27
N LEU A 74 1.60 -14.48 6.15
CA LEU A 74 1.62 -13.75 4.89
C LEU A 74 2.68 -14.32 3.94
N SER A 75 2.35 -14.40 2.66
CA SER A 75 3.30 -14.67 1.58
C SER A 75 3.22 -13.56 0.54
N PRO A 76 4.35 -13.12 -0.05
CA PRO A 76 4.30 -12.14 -1.14
C PRO A 76 3.53 -12.69 -2.33
N LEU A 77 2.82 -11.79 -3.03
CA LEU A 77 2.14 -12.07 -4.29
C LEU A 77 2.52 -10.99 -5.29
N ARG A 78 2.84 -11.39 -6.53
CA ARG A 78 3.16 -10.41 -7.59
C ARG A 78 1.88 -9.79 -8.10
N PHE A 79 1.95 -8.53 -8.54
CA PHE A 79 0.84 -7.84 -9.19
C PHE A 79 0.21 -8.68 -10.33
N GLN A 80 1.05 -9.29 -11.17
CA GLN A 80 0.62 -10.14 -12.30
C GLN A 80 -0.11 -11.42 -11.90
N ASP A 81 0.01 -11.85 -10.63
CA ASP A 81 -0.61 -13.06 -10.11
C ASP A 81 -1.94 -12.76 -9.37
N LEU A 82 -2.37 -11.50 -9.30
CA LEU A 82 -3.67 -11.12 -8.76
C LEU A 82 -4.81 -11.76 -9.57
N SER A 83 -5.89 -12.11 -8.88
CA SER A 83 -7.15 -12.42 -9.54
C SER A 83 -7.75 -11.16 -10.19
N GLY A 84 -8.65 -11.35 -11.16
CA GLY A 84 -9.32 -10.22 -11.81
C GLY A 84 -10.08 -9.34 -10.82
N ASP A 85 -10.75 -9.96 -9.84
CA ASP A 85 -11.50 -9.27 -8.80
C ASP A 85 -10.54 -8.53 -7.84
N ALA A 86 -9.46 -9.18 -7.41
CA ALA A 86 -8.46 -8.52 -6.55
C ALA A 86 -7.77 -7.33 -7.24
N ASN A 87 -7.46 -7.45 -8.54
CA ASN A 87 -6.88 -6.36 -9.31
C ASN A 87 -7.86 -5.19 -9.45
N SER A 88 -9.15 -5.47 -9.67
CA SER A 88 -10.19 -4.44 -9.77
C SER A 88 -10.40 -3.69 -8.45
N ALA A 89 -10.23 -4.37 -7.31
CA ALA A 89 -10.38 -3.79 -5.97
C ALA A 89 -9.12 -3.08 -5.44
N LEU A 90 -7.97 -3.23 -6.09
CA LEU A 90 -6.67 -2.83 -5.54
C LEU A 90 -6.56 -1.31 -5.33
N GLN A 91 -6.91 -0.49 -6.32
CA GLN A 91 -6.76 0.96 -6.22
C GLN A 91 -7.63 1.54 -5.10
N GLU A 92 -8.91 1.16 -5.06
CA GLU A 92 -9.82 1.58 -3.98
C GLU A 92 -9.30 1.12 -2.60
N SER A 93 -8.76 -0.09 -2.51
CA SER A 93 -8.16 -0.61 -1.27
C SER A 93 -6.92 0.17 -0.84
N VAL A 94 -6.08 0.61 -1.77
CA VAL A 94 -4.94 1.50 -1.48
C VAL A 94 -5.44 2.86 -1.01
N ALA A 95 -6.46 3.43 -1.66
CA ALA A 95 -7.07 4.70 -1.27
C ALA A 95 -7.62 4.64 0.17
N GLU A 96 -8.32 3.56 0.52
CA GLU A 96 -8.79 3.34 1.89
C GLU A 96 -7.64 3.20 2.90
N SER A 97 -6.55 2.53 2.51
CA SER A 97 -5.36 2.40 3.37
C SER A 97 -4.67 3.74 3.61
N ILE A 98 -4.62 4.62 2.60
CA ILE A 98 -4.13 6.00 2.73
C ILE A 98 -4.97 6.79 3.73
N LYS A 99 -6.30 6.63 3.70
CA LYS A 99 -7.21 7.31 4.65
C LYS A 99 -7.03 6.83 6.08
N VAL A 100 -6.72 5.54 6.28
CA VAL A 100 -6.45 4.96 7.61
C VAL A 100 -5.14 5.49 8.21
N ASN A 101 -4.10 5.67 7.39
CA ASN A 101 -2.80 6.17 7.83
C ASN A 101 -2.32 7.36 6.98
N PRO A 102 -2.91 8.56 7.12
CA PRO A 102 -2.71 9.67 6.18
C PRO A 102 -1.34 10.36 6.30
N ASP A 103 -0.66 10.23 7.44
CA ASP A 103 0.53 11.05 7.77
C ASP A 103 1.70 10.91 6.78
N PRO A 104 2.12 9.69 6.34
CA PRO A 104 3.16 9.55 5.34
C PRO A 104 2.79 10.19 4.00
N HIS A 105 1.51 10.07 3.63
CA HIS A 105 0.94 10.54 2.36
C HIS A 105 0.80 12.06 2.32
N LEU A 106 0.30 12.67 3.38
CA LEU A 106 0.33 14.13 3.57
C LEU A 106 1.78 14.63 3.57
N GLY A 107 2.68 13.84 4.17
CA GLY A 107 4.10 14.10 4.20
C GLY A 107 4.73 14.25 2.81
N PHE A 108 4.30 13.47 1.82
CA PHE A 108 4.71 13.67 0.42
C PHE A 108 4.34 15.06 -0.08
N TYR A 109 3.08 15.46 0.07
CA TYR A 109 2.63 16.76 -0.41
C TYR A 109 3.36 17.93 0.24
N ASN A 110 3.54 17.87 1.55
CA ASN A 110 4.17 18.93 2.32
C ASN A 110 5.68 18.99 2.12
N ARG A 111 6.35 17.86 1.87
CA ARG A 111 7.82 17.79 1.75
C ARG A 111 8.33 17.57 0.33
N ALA A 112 7.44 17.51 -0.67
CA ALA A 112 7.81 17.40 -2.07
C ALA A 112 8.79 18.51 -2.47
N ASN A 113 9.91 18.13 -3.09
CA ASN A 113 10.95 19.04 -3.52
C ASN A 113 11.49 18.62 -4.89
N ASN A 114 12.43 19.39 -5.43
CA ASN A 114 13.18 19.00 -6.61
C ASN A 114 13.96 17.71 -6.36
N ILE A 115 13.67 16.67 -7.14
CA ILE A 115 14.44 15.41 -7.19
C ILE A 115 15.74 15.64 -7.96
N SER A 116 15.67 16.48 -8.99
CA SER A 116 16.82 16.93 -9.77
C SER A 116 16.65 18.39 -10.17
N LEU A 117 17.64 18.96 -10.87
CA LEU A 117 17.57 20.32 -11.40
C LEU A 117 16.36 20.58 -12.31
N LYS A 118 15.76 19.53 -12.91
CA LYS A 118 14.65 19.64 -13.87
C LYS A 118 13.34 19.00 -13.41
N VAL A 119 13.39 18.12 -12.40
CA VAL A 119 12.24 17.28 -12.01
C VAL A 119 11.86 17.56 -10.56
N HIS A 120 10.59 17.92 -10.36
CA HIS A 120 9.98 18.12 -9.05
C HIS A 120 9.23 16.85 -8.64
N ALA A 121 9.20 16.51 -7.35
CA ALA A 121 8.56 15.28 -6.84
C ALA A 121 7.06 15.16 -7.17
N PHE A 122 6.33 16.28 -7.28
CA PHE A 122 4.94 16.26 -7.76
C PHE A 122 4.79 15.66 -9.16
N GLN A 123 5.82 15.74 -10.02
CA GLN A 123 5.77 15.17 -11.38
C GLN A 123 5.86 13.63 -11.39
N LEU A 124 6.03 13.00 -10.22
CA LEU A 124 5.86 11.56 -10.08
C LEU A 124 4.38 11.16 -10.11
N LEU A 125 3.48 12.06 -9.73
CA LEU A 125 2.05 11.77 -9.79
C LEU A 125 1.56 11.72 -11.24
N PRO A 126 0.65 10.80 -11.57
CA PRO A 126 0.11 10.66 -12.92
C PRO A 126 -0.55 11.97 -13.37
N GLY A 127 -0.32 12.35 -14.63
CA GLY A 127 -0.87 13.57 -15.22
C GLY A 127 -0.25 14.90 -14.74
N VAL A 128 0.75 14.89 -13.84
CA VAL A 128 1.36 16.13 -13.33
C VAL A 128 2.62 16.52 -14.12
N GLY A 129 2.47 17.52 -14.99
CA GLY A 129 3.60 18.12 -15.72
C GLY A 129 4.36 19.20 -14.93
N SER A 130 5.44 19.73 -15.51
CA SER A 130 6.30 20.73 -14.85
C SER A 130 5.59 22.04 -14.52
N SER A 131 4.65 22.49 -15.35
CA SER A 131 3.83 23.69 -15.08
C SER A 131 2.90 23.49 -13.89
N THR A 132 2.19 22.36 -13.85
CA THR A 132 1.30 21.97 -12.74
C THR A 132 2.09 21.84 -11.45
N ALA A 133 3.23 21.13 -11.48
CA ALA A 133 4.09 20.97 -10.31
C ALA A 133 4.57 22.32 -9.75
N ARG A 134 4.95 23.27 -10.61
CA ARG A 134 5.33 24.62 -10.18
C ARG A 134 4.15 25.36 -9.52
N SER A 135 2.97 25.31 -10.14
CA SER A 135 1.75 25.88 -9.57
C SER A 135 1.45 25.33 -8.18
N TRP A 136 1.57 24.00 -8.00
CA TRP A 136 1.32 23.35 -6.70
C TRP A 136 2.33 23.76 -5.63
N VAL A 137 3.60 23.98 -5.99
CA VAL A 137 4.60 24.51 -5.03
C VAL A 137 4.20 25.91 -4.56
N ASP A 138 3.73 26.76 -5.47
CA ASP A 138 3.27 28.11 -5.13
C ASP A 138 2.02 28.06 -4.23
N ILE A 139 1.06 27.17 -4.53
CA ILE A 139 -0.17 26.99 -3.73
C ILE A 139 0.13 26.44 -2.33
N ARG A 140 1.05 25.46 -2.21
CA ARG A 140 1.47 24.89 -0.92
C ARG A 140 1.99 25.96 0.03
N GLY A 141 2.74 26.92 -0.52
CA GLY A 141 3.47 27.90 0.27
C GLY A 141 4.45 27.27 1.27
N PRO A 142 4.91 28.04 2.28
CA PRO A 142 5.90 27.58 3.25
C PRO A 142 5.31 26.68 4.35
N ASN A 143 4.00 26.76 4.61
CA ASN A 143 3.37 26.08 5.74
C ASN A 143 2.85 24.68 5.37
N GLY A 144 2.68 24.38 4.08
CA GLY A 144 2.03 23.15 3.66
C GLY A 144 0.52 23.15 3.96
N TRP A 145 -0.05 21.95 3.90
CA TRP A 145 -1.45 21.65 4.19
C TRP A 145 -1.58 20.85 5.48
N ILE A 146 -2.73 20.97 6.16
CA ILE A 146 -2.97 20.29 7.44
C ILE A 146 -3.46 18.85 7.28
N ASN A 147 -4.09 18.52 6.13
CA ASN A 147 -4.62 17.20 5.82
C ASN A 147 -4.79 17.03 4.29
N LEU A 148 -5.09 15.80 3.86
CA LEU A 148 -5.27 15.48 2.44
C LEU A 148 -6.51 16.15 1.82
N ASP A 149 -7.55 16.43 2.61
CA ASP A 149 -8.74 17.17 2.12
C ASP A 149 -8.38 18.60 1.71
N GLU A 150 -7.51 19.27 2.49
CA GLU A 150 -7.03 20.60 2.15
C GLU A 150 -6.16 20.56 0.89
N VAL A 151 -5.33 19.51 0.71
CA VAL A 151 -4.58 19.31 -0.53
C VAL A 151 -5.55 19.22 -1.71
N SER A 152 -6.54 18.33 -1.63
CA SER A 152 -7.56 18.13 -2.66
C SER A 152 -8.28 19.44 -3.00
N GLN A 153 -8.74 20.18 -1.98
CA GLN A 153 -9.44 21.46 -2.18
C GLN A 153 -8.56 22.53 -2.82
N LYS A 154 -7.31 22.68 -2.36
CA LYS A 154 -6.42 23.77 -2.80
C LYS A 154 -5.86 23.51 -4.19
N LEU A 155 -5.66 22.25 -4.55
CA LEU A 155 -5.10 21.84 -5.83
C LEU A 155 -6.18 21.48 -6.87
N ASP A 156 -7.45 21.42 -6.48
CA ASP A 156 -8.59 21.02 -7.31
C ASP A 156 -8.40 19.63 -7.95
N ILE A 157 -8.02 18.67 -7.09
CA ILE A 157 -7.79 17.26 -7.44
C ILE A 157 -8.33 16.35 -6.34
N ASP A 158 -8.31 15.04 -6.57
CA ASP A 158 -8.39 14.06 -5.49
C ASP A 158 -6.97 13.60 -5.11
N ALA A 159 -6.45 14.10 -3.99
CA ALA A 159 -5.10 13.80 -3.54
C ALA A 159 -4.90 12.32 -3.13
N VAL A 160 -5.97 11.67 -2.64
CA VAL A 160 -5.90 10.27 -2.21
C VAL A 160 -5.88 9.36 -3.43
N GLU A 161 -6.80 9.56 -4.36
CA GLU A 161 -6.86 8.77 -5.60
C GLU A 161 -5.59 8.90 -6.43
N LEU A 162 -5.03 10.11 -6.52
CA LEU A 162 -3.82 10.34 -7.30
C LEU A 162 -2.59 9.64 -6.73
N LEU A 163 -2.49 9.54 -5.40
CA LEU A 163 -1.47 8.73 -4.74
C LEU A 163 -1.75 7.23 -4.87
N ALA A 164 -3.01 6.81 -4.78
CA ALA A 164 -3.38 5.41 -4.95
C ALA A 164 -3.02 4.91 -6.35
N GLU A 165 -3.36 5.66 -7.40
CA GLU A 165 -2.99 5.37 -8.79
C GLU A 165 -1.46 5.26 -8.94
N ARG A 166 -0.72 6.22 -8.37
CA ARG A 166 0.75 6.20 -8.37
C ARG A 166 1.31 4.93 -7.69
N TYR A 167 0.80 4.57 -6.53
CA TYR A 167 1.26 3.37 -5.82
C TYR A 167 0.92 2.07 -6.56
N VAL A 168 -0.28 1.97 -7.14
CA VAL A 168 -0.65 0.82 -7.96
C VAL A 168 0.27 0.69 -9.18
N SER A 169 0.60 1.79 -9.86
CA SER A 169 1.57 1.80 -10.96
C SER A 169 2.95 1.29 -10.51
N GLU A 170 3.42 1.69 -9.32
CA GLU A 170 4.69 1.22 -8.75
C GLU A 170 4.64 -0.26 -8.35
N MET A 171 3.48 -0.77 -7.90
CA MET A 171 3.29 -2.21 -7.63
C MET A 171 3.29 -3.04 -8.91
N GLU A 172 2.70 -2.53 -10.00
CA GLU A 172 2.74 -3.14 -11.33
C GLU A 172 4.17 -3.10 -11.91
N ASN A 173 4.91 -2.02 -11.64
CA ASN A 173 6.25 -1.77 -12.17
C ASN A 173 7.29 -1.56 -11.04
N PRO A 174 7.69 -2.60 -10.28
CA PRO A 174 8.61 -2.46 -9.14
C PRO A 174 10.01 -1.92 -9.45
N GLY A 175 10.38 -1.82 -10.73
CA GLY A 175 11.65 -1.23 -11.17
C GLY A 175 11.60 0.28 -11.41
N GLU A 176 10.43 0.91 -11.27
CA GLU A 176 10.28 2.35 -11.45
C GLU A 176 11.04 3.13 -10.36
N VAL A 177 11.85 4.09 -10.77
CA VAL A 177 12.61 4.95 -9.86
C VAL A 177 12.36 6.43 -10.17
N PRO A 178 12.13 7.28 -9.16
CA PRO A 178 12.00 6.94 -7.74
C PRO A 178 10.68 6.22 -7.40
N CYS A 179 10.70 5.36 -6.37
CA CYS A 179 9.55 4.61 -5.86
C CYS A 179 9.01 5.29 -4.59
N LEU A 180 7.80 5.84 -4.62
CA LEU A 180 7.18 6.52 -3.49
C LEU A 180 6.77 5.55 -2.38
N LEU A 181 6.36 4.32 -2.71
CA LEU A 181 6.11 3.28 -1.71
C LEU A 181 7.32 3.05 -0.81
N ASP A 182 8.52 2.92 -1.39
CA ASP A 182 9.73 2.67 -0.61
C ASP A 182 10.20 3.92 0.15
N LEU A 183 10.00 5.11 -0.44
CA LEU A 183 10.43 6.38 0.16
C LEU A 183 9.54 6.89 1.29
N LEU A 184 8.24 6.53 1.28
CA LEU A 184 7.25 7.10 2.18
C LEU A 184 6.60 6.06 3.09
N VAL A 185 6.34 4.86 2.57
CA VAL A 185 5.46 3.88 3.20
C VAL A 185 6.27 2.76 3.86
N ARG A 186 7.29 2.23 3.17
CA ARG A 186 8.11 1.10 3.62
C ARG A 186 9.42 1.54 4.27
N VAL A 187 9.41 2.71 4.91
CA VAL A 187 10.61 3.29 5.52
C VAL A 187 11.01 2.46 6.75
N GLY A 188 12.05 1.64 6.60
CA GLY A 188 12.57 0.78 7.67
C GLY A 188 12.00 -0.64 7.71
N ALA A 189 11.31 -1.08 6.65
CA ALA A 189 10.97 -2.48 6.41
C ALA A 189 12.17 -3.31 5.94
#